data_AF-A0A9Q5C9M1-F1
#
_entry.id   AF-A0A9Q5C9M1-F1
#
_cell.length_a   1.000
_cell.length_b   1.000
_cell.length_c   1.000
_cell.angle_alpha   90.00
_cell.angle_beta   90.00
_cell.angle_gamma   90.00
#
_symmetry.space_group_name_H-M   'P 1'
#
loop_
_entity.id
_entity.type
_entity.pdbx_description
1 polymer ?
#
loop_
_entity_poly.entity_id
_entity_poly.type
_entity_poly.pdbx_seq_one_letter_code
_entity_poly.pdbx_strand_id
1 'polypeptide(L)'
;MTNITALLLALSVTAPVLADTDNYTFISGSDIYEALSQESMVVQGYVLGVTDALKHSTDSSSCFVIPMRPDADAVIYSTYLDYWQNRQIPDSGTEAITQMMLNNFPCATNVENN
;
A
#
# COMPACT_ATOMS: atom_id res chain seq x y z
N MET A 1 -57.50 26.91 21.45
CA MET A 1 -56.31 26.39 22.18
C MET A 1 -55.89 25.10 21.49
N THR A 2 -54.96 25.19 20.54
CA THR A 2 -54.36 24.11 19.71
C THR A 2 -53.60 24.87 18.60
N ASN A 3 -52.34 24.66 18.22
CA ASN A 3 -51.44 23.52 18.26
C ASN A 3 -50.01 24.05 18.45
N ILE A 4 -49.31 23.64 19.51
CA ILE A 4 -47.84 23.71 19.59
C ILE A 4 -47.38 22.27 19.58
N THR A 5 -47.25 21.70 18.40
CA THR A 5 -46.68 20.36 18.21
C THR A 5 -45.98 20.33 16.87
N ALA A 6 -44.79 19.73 16.86
CA ALA A 6 -43.90 19.58 15.72
C ALA A 6 -43.01 20.78 15.37
N LEU A 7 -42.28 21.30 16.36
CA LEU A 7 -40.93 21.81 16.10
C LEU A 7 -39.96 21.05 17.01
N LEU A 8 -38.84 20.60 16.45
CA LEU A 8 -37.73 19.87 17.09
C LEU A 8 -37.88 18.34 17.18
N LEU A 9 -38.00 17.68 16.03
CA LEU A 9 -37.52 16.30 15.85
C LEU A 9 -36.49 16.26 14.72
N ALA A 10 -35.39 16.99 14.90
CA ALA A 10 -34.19 16.87 14.07
C ALA A 10 -32.98 16.82 14.99
N LEU A 11 -33.00 15.88 15.95
CA LEU A 11 -31.75 15.37 16.50
C LEU A 11 -31.15 14.49 15.41
N SER A 12 -30.34 15.10 14.55
CA SER A 12 -29.40 14.39 13.70
C SER A 12 -28.50 13.58 14.63
N VAL A 13 -28.79 12.27 14.75
CA VAL A 13 -27.90 11.33 15.42
C VAL A 13 -26.64 11.27 14.55
N THR A 14 -25.63 12.09 14.87
CA THR A 14 -24.28 11.87 14.36
C THR A 14 -23.74 10.66 15.10
N ALA A 15 -24.11 9.46 14.63
CA ALA A 15 -23.44 8.25 15.07
C ALA A 15 -21.97 8.40 14.68
N PRO A 16 -21.01 8.21 15.61
CA PRO A 16 -19.63 8.12 15.23
C PRO A 16 -19.50 6.93 14.28
N VAL A 17 -19.19 7.19 13.02
CA VAL A 17 -18.69 6.14 12.13
C VAL A 17 -17.33 5.77 12.71
N LEU A 18 -17.25 4.61 13.36
CA LEU A 18 -15.97 4.02 13.70
C LEU A 18 -15.23 3.83 12.37
N ALA A 19 -14.09 4.49 12.22
CA ALA A 19 -13.22 4.24 11.09
C ALA A 19 -12.85 2.75 11.13
N ASP A 20 -13.07 2.03 10.03
CA ASP A 20 -12.53 0.69 9.86
C ASP A 20 -11.02 0.82 9.71
N THR A 21 -10.33 0.78 10.84
CA THR A 21 -8.86 0.91 10.91
C THR A 21 -8.16 -0.32 10.38
N ASP A 22 -8.84 -1.48 10.43
CA ASP A 22 -8.23 -2.76 10.08
C ASP A 22 -8.08 -2.90 8.56
N ASN A 23 -8.96 -2.26 7.78
CA ASN A 23 -8.89 -2.21 6.32
C ASN A 23 -8.47 -0.85 5.75
N TYR A 24 -8.03 0.09 6.59
CA TYR A 24 -7.64 1.41 6.11
C TYR A 24 -6.38 1.33 5.24
N THR A 25 -6.47 1.89 4.04
CA THR A 25 -5.31 2.15 3.18
C THR A 25 -5.29 3.61 2.77
N PHE A 26 -4.10 4.22 2.81
CA PHE A 26 -3.93 5.63 2.47
C PHE A 26 -4.14 5.89 0.97
N ILE A 27 -3.64 4.98 0.14
CA ILE A 27 -3.66 5.04 -1.32
C ILE A 27 -3.82 3.62 -1.85
N SER A 28 -4.61 3.42 -2.90
CA SER A 28 -4.80 2.08 -3.45
C SER A 28 -3.60 1.62 -4.27
N GLY A 29 -3.45 0.31 -4.46
CA GLY A 29 -2.43 -0.22 -5.37
C GLY A 29 -2.61 0.29 -6.81
N SER A 30 -3.85 0.40 -7.29
CA SER A 30 -4.15 0.97 -8.61
C SER A 30 -3.78 2.44 -8.72
N ASP A 31 -4.03 3.25 -7.69
CA ASP A 31 -3.63 4.66 -7.68
C ASP A 31 -2.11 4.81 -7.71
N ILE A 32 -1.39 3.93 -7.00
CA ILE A 32 0.09 3.89 -7.07
C ILE A 32 0.54 3.59 -8.49
N TYR A 33 -0.04 2.57 -9.14
CA TYR A 33 0.30 2.21 -10.51
C TYR A 33 0.10 3.39 -11.47
N GLU A 34 -1.09 4.02 -11.42
CA GLU A 34 -1.43 5.15 -12.27
C GLU A 34 -0.47 6.33 -12.03
N ALA A 35 -0.22 6.68 -10.77
CA ALA A 35 0.65 7.80 -10.42
C ALA A 35 2.13 7.53 -10.72
N LEU A 36 2.63 6.31 -10.51
CA LEU A 36 4.00 5.93 -10.89
C LEU A 36 4.18 5.95 -12.41
N SER A 37 3.17 5.54 -13.19
CA SER A 37 3.22 5.59 -14.66
C SER A 37 3.35 7.02 -15.20
N GLN A 38 2.98 8.01 -14.37
CA GLN A 38 3.11 9.44 -14.64
C GLN A 38 4.33 10.06 -13.92
N GLU A 39 5.24 9.22 -13.40
CA GLU A 39 6.47 9.63 -12.72
C GLU A 39 6.23 10.54 -11.50
N SER A 40 5.12 10.34 -10.78
CA SER A 40 4.79 11.15 -9.59
C SER A 40 5.84 10.98 -8.49
N MET A 41 6.61 12.03 -8.22
CA MET A 41 7.63 12.04 -7.17
C MET A 41 7.07 11.78 -5.77
N VAL A 42 5.83 12.19 -5.49
CA VAL A 42 5.19 11.96 -4.20
C VAL A 42 4.93 10.46 -3.99
N VAL A 43 4.44 9.78 -5.02
CA VAL A 43 4.15 8.34 -4.95
C VAL A 43 5.43 7.53 -4.99
N GLN A 44 6.45 7.97 -5.74
CA GLN A 44 7.80 7.38 -5.67
C GLN A 44 8.33 7.38 -4.23
N GLY A 45 8.25 8.53 -3.53
CA GLY A 45 8.64 8.61 -2.12
C GLY A 45 7.81 7.72 -1.20
N TYR A 46 6.50 7.60 -1.44
CA TYR A 46 5.63 6.68 -0.70
C TYR A 46 6.05 5.22 -0.87
N VAL A 47 6.31 4.79 -2.12
CA VAL A 47 6.75 3.43 -2.44
C VAL A 47 8.05 3.11 -1.72
N LEU A 48 9.06 3.98 -1.82
CA LEU A 48 10.33 3.79 -1.10
C LEU A 48 10.14 3.74 0.41
N GLY A 49 9.29 4.60 0.97
CA GLY A 49 9.01 4.62 2.41
C GLY A 49 8.42 3.31 2.92
N VAL A 50 7.44 2.76 2.19
CA VAL A 50 6.86 1.44 2.52
C VAL A 50 7.91 0.34 2.40
N THR A 51 8.67 0.33 1.31
CA THR A 51 9.71 -0.68 1.08
C THR A 51 10.78 -0.63 2.19
N ASP A 52 11.26 0.56 2.56
CA ASP A 52 12.25 0.74 3.62
C ASP A 52 11.75 0.29 4.99
N ALA A 53 10.48 0.58 5.30
CA ALA A 53 9.85 0.17 6.55
C ALA A 53 9.72 -1.36 6.69
N LEU A 54 9.52 -2.07 5.58
CA LEU A 54 9.16 -3.50 5.60
C LEU A 54 10.32 -4.45 5.24
N LYS A 55 11.44 -3.96 4.68
CA LYS A 55 12.58 -4.80 4.22
C LYS A 55 13.28 -5.64 5.31
N HIS A 56 13.03 -5.39 6.60
CA HIS A 56 13.69 -6.09 7.70
C HIS A 56 12.74 -7.05 8.45
N SER A 57 11.68 -7.51 7.80
CA SER A 57 10.82 -8.54 8.39
C SER A 57 11.64 -9.77 8.80
N THR A 58 11.50 -10.19 10.05
CA THR A 58 12.10 -11.44 10.54
C THR A 58 11.27 -12.67 10.20
N ASP A 59 10.06 -12.49 9.68
CA ASP A 59 9.24 -13.56 9.13
C ASP A 59 9.73 -13.91 7.72
N SER A 60 10.22 -15.14 7.57
CA SER A 60 10.70 -15.68 6.29
C SER A 60 9.69 -15.60 5.15
N SER A 61 8.39 -15.68 5.43
CA SER A 61 7.33 -15.59 4.42
C SER A 61 7.13 -14.16 3.90
N SER A 62 7.64 -13.17 4.63
CA SER A 62 7.49 -11.74 4.36
C SER A 62 8.85 -11.04 4.23
N CYS A 63 9.92 -11.80 3.93
CA CYS A 63 11.28 -11.28 3.82
C CYS A 63 11.62 -10.92 2.36
N PHE A 64 11.94 -9.65 2.13
CA PHE A 64 12.52 -9.15 0.87
C PHE A 64 13.67 -8.19 1.16
N VAL A 65 14.50 -7.93 0.16
CA VAL A 65 15.64 -7.00 0.27
C VAL A 65 15.53 -5.86 -0.73
N ILE A 66 16.22 -4.75 -0.45
CA ILE A 66 16.44 -3.70 -1.45
C ILE A 66 17.47 -4.21 -2.46
N PRO A 67 17.24 -4.04 -3.78
CA PRO A 67 18.21 -4.43 -4.80
C PRO A 67 19.57 -3.76 -4.55
N MET A 68 20.66 -4.54 -4.52
CA MET A 68 22.00 -4.00 -4.28
C MET A 68 22.60 -3.38 -5.55
N ARG A 69 22.09 -2.22 -5.95
CA ARG A 69 22.43 -1.52 -7.21
C ARG A 69 22.39 0.00 -7.02
N PRO A 70 23.17 0.80 -7.77
CA PRO A 70 23.12 2.27 -7.69
C PRO A 70 21.77 2.86 -8.13
N ASP A 71 21.01 2.14 -8.93
CA ASP A 71 19.71 2.52 -9.50
C ASP A 71 18.52 1.82 -8.82
N ALA A 72 18.69 1.34 -7.59
CA ALA A 72 17.71 0.53 -6.87
C ALA A 72 16.30 1.16 -6.85
N ASP A 73 16.20 2.45 -6.60
CA ASP A 73 14.91 3.16 -6.53
C ASP A 73 14.16 3.08 -7.88
N ALA A 74 14.85 3.38 -8.98
CA ALA A 74 14.29 3.31 -10.32
C ALA A 74 13.87 1.87 -10.67
N VAL A 75 14.69 0.89 -10.29
CA VAL A 75 14.38 -0.54 -10.47
C VAL A 75 13.14 -0.93 -9.68
N ILE A 76 12.95 -0.44 -8.45
CA ILE A 76 11.76 -0.72 -7.65
C ILE A 76 10.51 -0.17 -8.34
N TYR A 77 10.55 1.06 -8.87
CA TYR A 77 9.41 1.66 -9.57
C TYR A 77 9.05 0.92 -10.85
N SER A 78 10.04 0.60 -11.69
CA SER A 78 9.79 -0.14 -12.92
C SER A 78 9.27 -1.54 -12.61
N THR A 79 9.80 -2.20 -11.58
CA THR A 79 9.32 -3.51 -11.15
C THR A 79 7.87 -3.46 -10.66
N TYR A 80 7.45 -2.38 -9.99
CA TYR A 80 6.04 -2.19 -9.63
C TYR A 80 5.13 -2.16 -10.86
N LEU A 81 5.47 -1.34 -11.85
CA LEU A 81 4.70 -1.23 -13.08
C LEU A 81 4.69 -2.55 -13.87
N ASP A 82 5.85 -3.20 -14.03
CA ASP A 82 5.97 -4.44 -14.78
C ASP A 82 5.23 -5.60 -14.10
N TYR A 83 5.34 -5.70 -12.77
CA TYR A 83 4.69 -6.77 -12.01
C TYR A 83 3.17 -6.71 -12.12
N TRP A 84 2.59 -5.51 -12.08
CA TRP A 84 1.14 -5.31 -12.03
C TRP A 84 0.45 -5.12 -13.39
N GLN A 85 1.18 -4.87 -14.47
CA GLN A 85 0.63 -4.54 -15.81
C GLN A 85 -0.53 -5.43 -16.29
N ASN A 86 -0.49 -6.73 -15.98
CA ASN A 86 -1.48 -7.71 -16.41
C ASN A 86 -2.06 -8.53 -15.25
N ARG A 87 -2.10 -7.94 -14.04
CA ARG A 87 -2.56 -8.61 -12.82
C ARG A 87 -3.61 -7.75 -12.12
N GLN A 88 -4.45 -8.38 -11.31
CA GLN A 88 -5.32 -7.65 -10.40
C GLN A 88 -4.47 -7.08 -9.26
N ILE A 89 -4.50 -5.75 -9.12
CA ILE A 89 -3.75 -5.05 -8.09
C ILE A 89 -4.57 -5.03 -6.78
N PRO A 90 -3.97 -5.34 -5.62
CA PRO A 90 -4.64 -5.21 -4.33
C PRO A 90 -5.14 -3.80 -4.07
N ASP A 91 -6.28 -3.71 -3.36
CA ASP A 91 -6.83 -2.42 -2.93
C ASP A 91 -5.88 -1.70 -1.98
N SER A 92 -5.12 -2.44 -1.15
CA SER A 92 -4.12 -1.84 -0.27
C SER A 92 -2.81 -1.54 -1.00
N GLY A 93 -2.41 -0.27 -1.01
CA GLY A 93 -1.13 0.13 -1.60
C GLY A 93 0.09 -0.52 -0.94
N THR A 94 0.08 -0.65 0.40
CA THR A 94 1.17 -1.31 1.13
C THR A 94 1.26 -2.80 0.80
N GLU A 95 0.12 -3.48 0.68
CA GLU A 95 0.07 -4.88 0.26
C GLU A 95 0.59 -5.04 -1.17
N ALA A 96 0.15 -4.19 -2.10
CA ALA A 96 0.58 -4.22 -3.49
C ALA A 96 2.11 -4.01 -3.62
N ILE A 97 2.69 -3.08 -2.85
CA ILE A 97 4.14 -2.87 -2.82
C ILE A 97 4.84 -4.11 -2.24
N THR A 98 4.33 -4.63 -1.13
CA THR A 98 4.94 -5.77 -0.43
C THR A 98 4.94 -7.03 -1.28
N GLN A 99 3.81 -7.38 -1.91
CA GLN A 99 3.72 -8.56 -2.78
C GLN A 99 4.67 -8.46 -3.97
N MET A 100 4.80 -7.28 -4.58
CA MET A 100 5.77 -7.07 -5.65
C MET A 100 7.21 -7.28 -5.16
N MET A 101 7.58 -6.69 -4.01
CA MET A 101 8.92 -6.82 -3.45
C MET A 101 9.26 -8.27 -3.08
N LEU A 102 8.32 -8.99 -2.46
CA LEU A 102 8.48 -10.40 -2.11
C LEU A 102 8.70 -11.29 -3.33
N ASN A 103 7.99 -11.02 -4.43
CA ASN A 103 8.12 -11.82 -5.64
C ASN A 103 9.45 -11.56 -6.35
N ASN A 104 9.91 -10.31 -6.41
CA ASN A 104 11.03 -9.93 -7.28
C ASN A 104 12.37 -9.80 -6.55
N PHE A 105 12.34 -9.52 -5.25
CA PHE A 105 13.52 -9.33 -4.41
C PHE A 105 13.43 -10.12 -3.11
N PRO A 106 13.08 -11.42 -3.13
CA PRO A 106 13.00 -12.21 -1.92
C PRO A 106 14.35 -12.21 -1.22
N CYS A 107 14.34 -12.29 0.11
CA CYS A 107 15.54 -12.65 0.84
C CYS A 107 16.03 -14.00 0.30
N ALA A 108 17.33 -14.12 0.02
CA ALA A 108 17.91 -15.43 -0.24
C ALA A 108 17.65 -16.29 1.00
N THR A 109 16.76 -17.28 0.90
CA THR A 109 16.87 -18.44 1.77
C THR A 109 18.25 -19.00 1.48
N ASN A 110 19.08 -19.17 2.50
CA ASN A 110 20.37 -19.81 2.34
C ASN A 110 20.15 -21.22 1.78
N VAL A 111 20.13 -21.35 0.46
CA VAL A 111 20.29 -22.63 -0.24
C VAL A 111 21.77 -22.72 -0.55
N GLU A 112 22.45 -23.37 0.39
CA GLU A 112 23.70 -24.13 0.23
C GLU A 112 24.94 -23.36 -0.26
N ASN A 113 25.89 -23.15 0.66
CA ASN A 113 27.31 -23.12 0.32
C ASN A 113 28.05 -24.10 1.24
N ASN A 114 28.36 -25.27 0.67
CA ASN A 114 29.42 -26.25 0.99
C ASN A 114 29.73 -26.60 2.45
#